data_AF-A0A225VDI9-F1
#
_entry.id   AF-A0A225VDI9-F1
#
_cell.length_a   1.000
_cell.length_b   1.000
_cell.length_c   1.000
_cell.angle_alpha   90.00
_cell.angle_beta   90.00
_cell.angle_gamma   90.00
#
_symmetry.space_group_name_H-M   'P 1'
#
loop_
_entity.id
_entity.type
_entity.pdbx_description
1 polymer ?
#
loop_
_entity_poly.entity_id
_entity_poly.type
_entity_poly.pdbx_seq_one_letter_code
_entity_poly.pdbx_strand_id
1 'polypeptide(L)'
;FMRLFLPYGFKLDSSSNGYADSVLSIGKEAEQNMQCFLCSRGIKRKLGSGLLKHLRLLLREGALKELIAQYRTRVAVGQIVDPAPEETKDSF
;
A
#
# COMPACT_ATOMS: atom_id res chain seq x y z
N PHE A 1 4.71 -1.43 -0.80
CA PHE A 1 3.80 -1.12 -1.92
C PHE A 1 2.32 -1.20 -1.52
N MET A 2 1.85 -2.24 -0.82
CA MET A 2 0.42 -2.40 -0.45
C MET A 2 -0.19 -1.17 0.24
N ARG A 3 0.55 -0.57 1.18
CA ARG A 3 0.15 0.65 1.90
C ARG A 3 -0.22 1.84 1.00
N LEU A 4 0.27 1.88 -0.25
CA LEU A 4 -0.06 2.93 -1.24
C LEU A 4 -1.49 2.81 -1.78
N PHE A 5 -2.07 1.60 -1.73
CA PHE A 5 -3.39 1.29 -2.28
C PHE A 5 -4.50 1.39 -1.24
N LEU A 6 -4.27 2.15 -0.17
CA LEU A 6 -5.26 2.44 0.86
C LEU A 6 -5.67 3.92 0.73
N PRO A 7 -6.73 4.23 -0.05
CA PRO A 7 -7.12 5.60 -0.38
C PRO A 7 -7.60 6.40 0.84
N TYR A 8 -8.04 5.72 1.89
CA TYR A 8 -8.54 6.35 3.13
C TYR A 8 -7.53 6.31 4.29
N GLY A 9 -6.31 5.80 4.04
CA GLY A 9 -5.34 5.54 5.09
C GLY A 9 -5.72 4.33 5.95
N PHE A 10 -4.97 4.10 7.02
CA PHE A 10 -5.24 3.03 7.97
C PHE A 10 -4.65 3.35 9.34
N LYS A 11 -5.27 2.86 10.40
CA LYS A 11 -4.73 2.96 11.75
C LYS A 11 -4.58 1.57 12.33
N LEU A 12 -3.35 1.18 12.59
CA LEU A 12 -3.04 -0.07 13.26
C LEU A 12 -2.54 0.22 14.66
N ASP A 13 -3.23 -0.34 15.65
CA ASP A 13 -2.83 -0.32 17.04
C ASP A 13 -2.29 -1.69 17.43
N SER A 14 -0.98 -1.78 17.64
CA SER A 14 -0.27 -3.01 18.02
C SER A 14 -0.67 -3.51 19.41
N SER A 15 -1.30 -2.66 20.23
CA SER A 15 -1.77 -3.04 21.57
C SER A 15 -3.21 -3.56 21.59
N SER A 16 -3.91 -3.50 20.44
CA SER A 16 -5.28 -3.98 20.33
C SER A 16 -5.33 -5.51 20.20
N ASN A 17 -6.24 -6.15 20.94
CA ASN A 17 -6.52 -7.58 20.82
C ASN A 17 -6.98 -7.98 19.40
N GLY A 18 -7.50 -7.03 18.61
CA GLY A 18 -7.92 -7.20 17.22
C GLY A 18 -6.87 -6.78 16.18
N TYR A 19 -5.60 -6.61 16.57
CA TYR A 19 -4.54 -6.17 15.66
C TYR A 19 -4.39 -7.11 14.47
N ALA A 20 -4.38 -8.43 14.69
CA ALA A 20 -4.23 -9.42 13.61
C ALA A 20 -5.38 -9.33 12.59
N ASP A 21 -6.62 -9.24 13.07
CA ASP A 21 -7.80 -9.12 12.20
C ASP A 21 -7.80 -7.78 11.45
N SER A 22 -7.37 -6.71 12.10
CA SER A 22 -7.23 -5.38 11.48
C SER A 22 -6.18 -5.41 10.37
N VAL A 23 -5.00 -6.00 10.64
CA VAL A 23 -3.93 -6.20 9.64
C VAL A 23 -4.43 -7.03 8.46
N LEU A 24 -5.17 -8.11 8.71
CA LEU A 24 -5.70 -8.98 7.67
C LEU A 24 -6.73 -8.24 6.80
N SER A 25 -7.66 -7.52 7.43
CA SER A 25 -8.70 -6.74 6.75
C SER A 25 -8.09 -5.64 5.87
N ILE A 26 -7.18 -4.84 6.45
CA ILE A 26 -6.46 -3.77 5.74
C ILE A 26 -5.60 -4.36 4.62
N GLY A 27 -4.94 -5.49 4.85
CA GLY A 27 -4.16 -6.20 3.83
C GLY A 27 -5.02 -6.64 2.65
N LYS A 28 -6.22 -7.15 2.90
CA LYS A 28 -7.17 -7.59 1.87
C LYS A 28 -7.72 -6.40 1.06
N GLU A 29 -8.06 -5.30 1.73
CA GLU A 29 -8.48 -4.06 1.06
C GLU A 29 -7.35 -3.51 0.16
N ALA A 30 -6.13 -3.43 0.69
CA ALA A 30 -4.96 -2.98 -0.06
C ALA A 30 -4.70 -3.85 -1.30
N GLU A 31 -4.85 -5.18 -1.16
CA GLU A 31 -4.69 -6.11 -2.28
C GLU A 31 -5.77 -5.91 -3.35
N GLN A 32 -7.04 -5.76 -2.94
CA GLN A 32 -8.14 -5.50 -3.88
C GLN A 32 -7.94 -4.19 -4.67
N ASN A 33 -7.60 -3.11 -3.97
CA ASN A 33 -7.34 -1.82 -4.59
C ASN A 33 -6.12 -1.86 -5.52
N MET A 34 -5.05 -2.58 -5.14
CA MET A 34 -3.91 -2.84 -6.01
C MET A 34 -4.34 -3.60 -7.27
N GLN A 35 -5.15 -4.65 -7.13
CA GLN A 35 -5.62 -5.43 -8.26
C GLN A 35 -6.47 -4.57 -9.21
N CYS A 36 -7.38 -3.74 -8.69
CA CYS A 36 -8.16 -2.80 -9.49
C CYS A 36 -7.26 -1.83 -10.28
N PHE A 37 -6.22 -1.28 -9.64
CA PHE A 37 -5.26 -0.38 -10.29
C PHE A 37 -4.41 -1.06 -11.37
N LEU A 38 -4.06 -2.33 -11.18
CA LEU A 38 -3.35 -3.10 -12.21
C LEU A 38 -4.28 -3.44 -13.38
N CYS A 39 -5.52 -3.84 -13.09
CA CYS A 39 -6.54 -4.11 -14.10
C CYS A 39 -6.86 -2.87 -14.94
N SER A 40 -6.95 -1.67 -14.33
CA SER A 40 -7.19 -0.42 -15.06
C SER A 40 -6.04 -0.06 -16.02
N ARG A 41 -4.86 -0.66 -15.83
CA ARG A 41 -3.68 -0.53 -16.71
C ARG A 41 -3.50 -1.69 -17.68
N GLY A 42 -4.50 -2.57 -17.79
CA GLY A 42 -4.47 -3.74 -18.67
C GLY A 42 -3.56 -4.87 -18.17
N ILE A 43 -3.06 -4.80 -16.93
CA ILE A 43 -2.18 -5.82 -16.36
C ILE A 43 -3.06 -6.93 -15.78
N LYS A 44 -3.09 -8.08 -16.46
CA LYS A 44 -3.76 -9.30 -15.94
C LYS A 44 -3.08 -9.76 -14.65
N ARG A 45 -3.89 -10.22 -13.68
CA ARG A 45 -3.50 -10.63 -12.31
C ARG A 45 -2.20 -11.47 -12.31
N LYS A 46 -1.07 -10.87 -11.94
CA LYS A 46 0.18 -11.61 -11.70
C LYS A 46 0.29 -11.90 -10.21
N LEU A 47 0.31 -13.18 -9.83
CA LEU A 47 0.52 -13.63 -8.46
C LEU A 47 2.03 -13.73 -8.15
N GLY A 48 2.41 -13.40 -6.91
CA GLY A 48 3.75 -13.68 -6.37
C GLY A 48 4.89 -12.82 -6.92
N SER A 49 6.03 -13.46 -7.26
CA SER A 49 7.29 -12.80 -7.60
C SER A 49 7.22 -11.87 -8.82
N GLY A 50 6.26 -12.11 -9.72
CA GLY A 50 5.99 -11.24 -10.87
C GLY A 50 5.36 -9.89 -10.49
N LEU A 51 4.60 -9.84 -9.40
CA LEU A 51 3.90 -8.63 -8.93
C LEU A 51 4.89 -7.58 -8.43
N LEU A 52 5.83 -7.97 -7.57
CA LEU A 52 6.85 -7.06 -7.04
C LEU A 52 7.75 -6.49 -8.15
N LYS A 53 8.15 -7.32 -9.13
CA LYS A 53 8.92 -6.84 -10.28
C LYS A 53 8.14 -5.79 -11.07
N HIS A 54 6.84 -5.99 -11.26
CA HIS A 54 5.99 -5.05 -11.98
C HIS A 54 5.78 -3.75 -11.19
N LEU A 55 5.55 -3.82 -9.88
CA LEU A 55 5.42 -2.64 -9.03
C LEU A 55 6.71 -1.81 -9.02
N ARG A 56 7.89 -2.46 -9.00
CA ARG A 56 9.18 -1.76 -9.15
C ARG A 56 9.32 -1.10 -10.52
N LEU A 57 8.80 -1.72 -11.59
CA LEU A 57 8.79 -1.11 -12.91
C LEU A 57 7.89 0.13 -12.93
N LEU A 58 6.66 0.02 -12.41
CA LEU A 58 5.72 1.15 -12.31
C LEU A 58 6.27 2.29 -11.45
N LEU A 59 7.04 1.97 -10.41
CA LEU A 59 7.77 2.95 -9.61
C LEU A 59 8.81 3.69 -10.45
N ARG A 60 9.64 2.95 -11.19
CA ARG A 60 10.69 3.49 -12.07
C ARG A 60 10.11 4.35 -13.20
N GLU A 61 8.98 3.94 -13.76
CA GLU A 61 8.23 4.70 -14.76
C GLU A 61 7.52 5.92 -14.18
N GLY A 62 7.55 6.11 -12.86
CA GLY A 62 6.90 7.22 -12.17
C GLY A 62 5.39 7.05 -12.03
N ALA A 63 4.83 5.94 -12.47
CA ALA A 63 3.41 5.67 -12.48
C ALA A 63 2.82 5.39 -11.09
N LEU A 64 3.67 5.30 -10.05
CA LEU A 64 3.27 5.27 -8.63
C LEU A 64 3.51 6.61 -7.90
N LYS A 65 4.10 7.63 -8.56
CA LYS A 65 4.46 8.90 -7.89
C LYS A 65 3.27 9.60 -7.24
N GLU A 66 2.12 9.60 -7.91
CA GLU A 66 0.91 10.21 -7.36
C GLU A 66 0.41 9.46 -6.12
N LEU A 67 0.41 8.12 -6.15
CA LEU A 67 0.04 7.30 -4.99
C LEU A 67 1.01 7.51 -3.82
N ILE A 68 2.30 7.67 -4.10
CA ILE A 68 3.32 7.98 -3.09
C ILE A 68 3.10 9.37 -2.50
N ALA A 69 2.80 10.38 -3.32
CA ALA A 69 2.51 11.73 -2.85
C ALA A 69 1.25 11.77 -1.97
N GLN A 70 0.18 11.09 -2.39
CA GLN A 70 -1.04 10.94 -1.59
C GLN A 70 -0.75 10.21 -0.27
N TYR A 71 0.02 9.13 -0.31
CA TYR A 71 0.43 8.40 0.89
C TYR A 71 1.20 9.30 1.86
N ARG A 72 2.23 10.02 1.38
CA ARG A 72 3.02 10.96 2.19
C ARG A 72 2.14 12.06 2.81
N THR A 73 1.18 12.58 2.06
CA THR A 73 0.22 13.57 2.56
C THR A 73 -0.64 12.99 3.69
N ARG A 74 -1.14 11.76 3.53
CA ARG A 74 -1.94 11.09 4.57
C ARG A 74 -1.13 10.76 5.83
N VAL A 75 0.14 10.41 5.68
CA VAL A 75 1.07 10.25 6.80
C VAL A 75 1.24 11.59 7.52
N ALA A 76 1.49 12.68 6.80
CA ALA A 76 1.67 14.01 7.39
C ALA A 76 0.42 14.52 8.14
N VAL A 77 -0.78 14.17 7.67
CA VAL A 77 -2.07 14.55 8.30
C VAL A 77 -2.46 13.58 9.43
N GLY A 78 -1.67 12.53 9.71
CA GLY A 78 -1.93 11.57 10.79
C GLY A 78 -3.08 10.60 10.50
N GLN A 79 -3.48 10.46 9.23
CA GLN A 79 -4.48 9.47 8.80
C GLN A 79 -3.89 8.06 8.68
N ILE A 80 -2.55 7.95 8.63
CA ILE A 80 -1.83 6.68 8.59
C ILE A 80 -1.03 6.52 9.88
N VAL A 81 -1.43 5.56 10.71
CA VAL A 81 -0.65 5.10 11.87
C VAL A 81 -0.05 3.76 11.50
N ASP A 82 1.14 3.84 10.89
CA ASP A 82 1.89 2.67 10.47
C ASP A 82 2.92 2.30 11.55
N PRO A 83 2.76 1.16 12.24
CA PRO A 83 3.69 0.69 13.26
C PRO A 83 5.01 0.17 12.65
N ALA A 84 5.12 0.05 11.33
CA ALA A 84 6.38 -0.30 10.69
C ALA A 84 7.46 0.77 11.02
N PRO A 85 8.73 0.38 11.21
CA PRO A 85 9.81 1.32 11.49
C PRO A 85 10.00 2.32 10.34
N GLU A 86 10.35 3.57 10.66
CA GLU A 86 10.52 4.67 9.69
C GLU A 86 11.50 4.34 8.55
N GLU A 87 12.52 3.53 8.82
CA GLU A 87 13.48 3.03 7.82
C GLU A 87 12.84 2.29 6.64
N THR A 88 11.64 1.70 6.84
CA THR A 88 10.88 1.02 5.79
C THR A 88 9.75 1.86 5.19
N LYS A 89 9.53 3.09 5.69
CA LYS A 89 8.48 3.99 5.21
C LYS A 89 8.93 4.80 3.99
N ASP A 90 10.23 5.09 3.88
CA ASP A 90 10.79 5.89 2.78
C ASP A 90 11.39 5.07 1.62
N SER A 91 11.26 3.74 1.64
CA SER A 91 11.87 2.86 0.63
C SER A 91 11.14 2.83 -0.73
N PHE A 92 10.47 3.92 -1.13
CA PHE A 92 9.79 4.07 -2.43
C PHE A 92 10.52 5.04 -3.34
#